data_AF-A0A7V9YXW4-F1
#
_entry.id   AF-A0A7V9YXW4-F1
#
_cell.length_a   1.000
_cell.length_b   1.000
_cell.length_c   1.000
_cell.angle_alpha   90.00
_cell.angle_beta   90.00
_cell.angle_gamma   90.00
#
_symmetry.space_group_name_H-M   'P 1'
#
loop_
_entity.id
_entity.type
_entity.pdbx_description
1 polymer ?
#
loop_
_entity_poly.entity_id
_entity_poly.type
_entity_poly.pdbx_seq_one_letter_code
_entity_poly.pdbx_strand_id
1 'polypeptide(L)' 'MKKHYRYAGLLYGAFLFLGMGIGMLFGKPSVGILVGIGLGLLVNAIIAIRYKDKE' A
#
# COMPACT_ATOMS: atom_id res chain seq x y z
N MET A 1 -1.89 -13.63 -16.15
CA MET A 1 -0.95 -12.72 -15.45
C MET A 1 -1.35 -11.22 -15.38
N LYS A 2 -2.39 -10.69 -16.07
CA LYS A 2 -2.63 -9.22 -16.13
C LYS A 2 -3.66 -8.62 -15.16
N LYS A 3 -4.53 -9.41 -14.51
CA LYS A 3 -5.64 -8.85 -13.69
C LYS A 3 -5.25 -8.54 -12.24
N HIS A 4 -4.32 -9.29 -11.64
CA HIS A 4 -3.97 -9.16 -10.21
C HIS A 4 -3.04 -7.98 -9.90
N TYR A 5 -2.07 -7.66 -10.77
CA TYR A 5 -1.23 -6.46 -10.63
C TYR A 5 -2.04 -5.16 -10.63
N ARG A 6 -3.17 -5.16 -11.34
CA ARG A 6 -4.06 -4.00 -11.44
C ARG A 6 -4.75 -3.70 -10.10
N TYR A 7 -5.06 -4.71 -9.29
CA TYR A 7 -5.62 -4.52 -7.94
C TYR A 7 -4.54 -4.15 -6.92
N ALA A 8 -3.33 -4.71 -7.04
CA ALA A 8 -2.21 -4.36 -6.16
C ALA A 8 -1.81 -2.88 -6.30
N GLY A 9 -1.75 -2.36 -7.54
CA GLY A 9 -1.49 -0.93 -7.78
C GLY A 9 -2.60 -0.02 -7.24
N LEU A 10 -3.87 -0.44 -7.35
CA LEU A 10 -5.00 0.31 -6.81
C LEU A 10 -4.97 0.37 -5.27
N LEU A 11 -4.68 -0.77 -4.63
CA LEU A 11 -4.56 -0.88 -3.18
C LEU A 11 -3.39 -0.04 -2.65
N TYR A 12 -2.26 -0.06 -3.36
CA TYR A 12 -1.10 0.76 -3.01
C TYR A 12 -1.40 2.25 -3.10
N GLY A 13 -2.04 2.68 -4.19
CA GLY A 13 -2.47 4.07 -4.37
C GLY A 13 -3.47 4.53 -3.30
N ALA A 14 -4.44 3.67 -2.95
CA ALA A 14 -5.41 3.96 -1.89
C ALA A 14 -4.73 4.10 -0.52
N PHE A 15 -3.77 3.23 -0.20
CA PHE A 15 -3.03 3.29 1.07
C PHE A 15 -2.16 4.54 1.19
N LEU A 16 -1.54 4.96 0.08
CA LEU A 16 -0.78 6.22 0.01
C LEU A 16 -1.69 7.44 0.22
N PHE A 17 -2.85 7.46 -0.44
CA PHE A 17 -3.81 8.56 -0.30
C PHE A 17 -4.37 8.66 1.12
N LEU A 18 -4.71 7.51 1.73
CA LEU A 18 -5.16 7.47 3.12
C LEU A 18 -4.05 7.87 4.10
N GLY A 19 -2.83 7.35 3.91
CA GLY A 19 -1.68 7.72 4.72
C GLY A 19 -1.38 9.21 4.64
N MET A 20 -1.35 9.78 3.44
CA MET A 20 -1.14 11.21 3.22
C MET A 20 -2.26 12.05 3.82
N GLY A 21 -3.53 11.66 3.63
CA GLY A 21 -4.69 12.37 4.19
C GLY A 21 -4.68 12.39 5.72
N ILE A 22 -4.38 11.26 6.36
CA ILE A 22 -4.23 11.16 7.81
C ILE A 22 -3.02 11.98 8.28
N GLY A 23 -1.88 11.89 7.61
CA GLY A 23 -0.70 12.67 7.94
C GLY A 23 -0.93 14.18 7.85
N MET A 24 -1.74 14.61 6.87
CA MET A 24 -2.11 16.02 6.70
C MET A 24 -3.01 16.50 7.84
N LEU A 25 -3.95 15.68 8.32
CA LEU A 25 -4.78 15.99 9.49
C LEU A 25 -3.98 16.20 10.78
N PHE A 26 -2.87 15.47 10.94
CA PHE A 26 -1.96 15.60 12.09
C PHE A 26 -0.87 16.68 11.90
N GLY A 27 -0.92 17.45 10.81
CA GLY A 27 0.07 18.48 10.48
C GLY A 27 1.46 17.93 10.12
N LYS A 28 1.57 16.61 9.92
CA LYS A 28 2.82 15.89 9.61
C LYS A 28 2.63 15.01 8.38
N PRO A 29 2.51 15.63 7.18
CA PRO A 29 2.29 14.90 5.93
C PRO A 29 3.41 13.89 5.66
N SER A 30 4.65 14.20 6.00
CA SER A 30 5.80 13.29 5.83
C SER A 30 5.64 11.97 6.59
N VAL A 31 5.07 12.01 7.80
CA VAL A 31 4.81 10.80 8.61
C VAL A 31 3.70 9.98 7.97
N GLY A 32 2.63 10.63 7.50
CA GLY A 32 1.53 9.95 6.81
C GLY A 32 1.94 9.26 5.52
N ILE A 33 2.81 9.90 4.72
CA ILE A 33 3.38 9.31 3.51
C ILE A 33 4.25 8.09 3.85
N LEU A 34 5.12 8.20 4.88
CA LEU A 34 5.93 7.07 5.33
C LEU A 34 5.06 5.87 5.76
N VAL A 35 4.00 6.14 6.51
CA VAL A 35 3.04 5.12 6.95
C VAL A 35 2.30 4.49 5.77
N GLY A 36 1.86 5.30 4.80
CA GLY A 36 1.20 4.82 3.59
C GLY A 36 2.10 3.92 2.73
N ILE A 37 3.38 4.28 2.58
CA ILE A 37 4.37 3.46 1.86
C ILE A 37 4.63 2.15 2.62
N GLY A 38 4.84 2.21 3.93
CA GLY A 38 5.08 1.02 4.76
C GLY A 38 3.94 0.01 4.69
N LEU A 39 2.69 0.48 4.78
CA LEU A 39 1.52 -0.37 4.67
C LEU A 39 1.30 -0.89 3.24
N GLY A 40 1.56 -0.08 2.22
CA GLY A 40 1.53 -0.51 0.83
C GLY A 40 2.53 -1.63 0.54
N LEU A 41 3.75 -1.54 1.09
CA LEU A 41 4.77 -2.59 0.95
C LEU A 41 4.38 -3.86 1.70
N LEU A 42 3.80 -3.75 2.90
CA LEU A 42 3.29 -4.89 3.67
C LEU A 42 2.19 -5.65 2.91
N VAL A 43 1.21 -4.93 2.35
CA VAL A 43 0.16 -5.54 1.54
C VAL A 43 0.74 -6.25 0.32
N ASN A 44 1.68 -5.61 -0.37
CA ASN A 44 2.33 -6.20 -1.54
C ASN A 44 3.17 -7.44 -1.16
N ALA A 45 3.86 -7.41 -0.01
CA ALA A 45 4.61 -8.56 0.52
C ALA A 45 3.70 -9.71 0.92
N ILE A 46 2.57 -9.46 1.61
CA ILE A 46 1.59 -10.48 1.96
C ILE A 46 0.99 -11.12 0.71
N ILE A 47 0.63 -10.32 -0.29
CA ILE A 47 0.14 -10.81 -1.57
C ILE A 47 1.22 -11.65 -2.26
N ALA A 48 2.46 -11.18 -2.30
CA ALA A 48 3.58 -11.90 -2.90
C ALA A 48 3.85 -13.24 -2.20
N ILE A 49 3.83 -13.30 -0.86
CA ILE A 49 4.01 -14.54 -0.08
C ILE A 49 2.86 -15.51 -0.35
N ARG A 50 1.60 -15.03 -0.28
CA ARG A 50 0.41 -15.84 -0.60
C ARG A 50 0.42 -16.38 -2.03
N TYR A 51 1.05 -15.66 -2.95
CA TYR A 51 1.17 -16.10 -4.35
C TYR A 51 2.29 -17.12 -4.53
N LYS A 52 3.41 -16.94 -3.83
CA LYS A 52 4.55 -17.86 -3.84
C LYS A 52 4.24 -19.23 -3.21
N ASP A 53 3.21 -19.29 -2.37
CA ASP A 53 2.68 -20.52 -1.77
C ASP A 53 1.73 -21.31 -2.71
N LYS A 54 1.35 -20.73 -3.85
CA LYS A 54 0.47 -21.37 -4.85
C LYS A 54 1.15 -21.78 -6.16
N GLU A 55 2.47 -21.65 -6.25
CA GLU A 55 3.32 -22.28 -7.30
C GLU A 55 3.95 -23.56 -6.76
#